data_AF-A0A0F6ALC1-F1
#
_entry.id   AF-A0A0F6ALC1-F1
#
_cell.length_a   1.000
_cell.length_b   1.000
_cell.length_c   1.000
_cell.angle_alpha   90.00
_cell.angle_beta   90.00
_cell.angle_gamma   90.00
#
_symmetry.space_group_name_H-M   'P 1'
#
loop_
_entity.id
_entity.type
_entity.pdbx_description
1 polymer ?
#
loop_
_entity_poly.entity_id
_entity_poly.type
_entity_poly.pdbx_seq_one_letter_code
_entity_poly.pdbx_strand_id
1 'polypeptide(L)'
;MKKIIPALLLITFLSGCMTLLNIKLPDGVYVIGDFSNGVPSSEYKMALQGDFYTLELPSSVLSFENDIAWYQVVVVENGKPVKTTSEIPLWKQLVGATVTIYATPNLMENDTAKGVGDSEKETPPWYCAGDFNNWTLEEMTYQDGKFVLNTGRTVSSGETIQYKIARNTDWTPYEEQFDGTSYEAGYGKNATFTADKDGTFVIEFDPKTSTLQAYVE
;
A
#
# COMPACT_ATOMS: atom_id res chain seq x y z
N MET A 1 46.47 15.15 -62.49
CA MET A 1 45.50 16.25 -62.73
C MET A 1 44.24 15.91 -61.95
N LYS A 2 43.96 16.58 -60.81
CA LYS A 2 42.85 17.54 -60.62
C LYS A 2 41.52 17.01 -61.22
N LYS A 3 40.45 16.79 -60.45
CA LYS A 3 39.75 17.80 -59.64
C LYS A 3 39.02 17.20 -58.44
N ILE A 4 39.14 17.89 -57.31
CA ILE A 4 38.26 17.83 -56.14
C ILE A 4 36.98 18.61 -56.52
N ILE A 5 35.80 18.07 -56.22
CA ILE A 5 34.54 18.82 -56.18
C ILE A 5 33.88 18.56 -54.82
N PRO A 6 33.66 19.58 -53.98
CA PRO A 6 32.98 19.44 -52.70
C PRO A 6 31.46 19.51 -52.92
N ALA A 7 30.72 18.49 -52.51
CA ALA A 7 29.26 18.52 -52.50
C ALA A 7 28.75 18.65 -51.07
N LEU A 8 28.63 19.92 -50.68
CA LEU A 8 27.64 20.52 -49.78
C LEU A 8 26.85 19.57 -48.86
N LEU A 9 27.21 19.64 -47.58
CA LEU A 9 26.42 19.22 -46.44
C LEU A 9 25.07 19.98 -46.45
N LEU A 10 23.95 19.28 -46.64
CA LEU A 10 22.61 19.83 -46.41
C LEU A 10 22.04 19.16 -45.15
N ILE A 11 22.38 19.72 -43.98
CA ILE A 11 21.67 19.40 -42.74
C ILE A 11 20.34 20.13 -42.81
N THR A 12 19.28 19.43 -43.23
CA THR A 12 17.92 19.93 -43.08
C THR A 12 17.53 19.77 -41.62
N PHE A 13 17.68 20.85 -40.85
CA PHE A 13 16.92 21.03 -39.61
C PHE A 13 15.45 21.14 -40.00
N LEU A 14 14.74 20.01 -39.96
CA LEU A 14 13.30 20.03 -39.82
C LEU A 14 13.01 20.59 -38.43
N SER A 15 12.80 21.90 -38.38
CA SER A 15 12.09 22.58 -37.31
C SER A 15 10.63 22.11 -37.32
N GLY A 16 10.44 20.84 -36.99
CA GLY A 16 9.16 20.34 -36.53
C GLY A 16 8.88 21.03 -35.21
N CYS A 17 7.98 22.00 -35.25
CA CYS A 17 7.32 22.52 -34.07
C CYS A 17 6.76 21.31 -33.32
N MET A 18 7.41 20.88 -32.23
CA MET A 18 6.82 19.90 -31.34
C MET A 18 5.61 20.59 -30.74
N THR A 19 4.43 20.29 -31.26
CA THR A 19 3.20 20.49 -30.52
C THR A 19 3.36 19.63 -29.28
N LEU A 20 3.76 20.22 -28.15
CA LEU A 20 3.65 19.57 -26.85
C LEU A 20 2.17 19.21 -26.72
N LEU A 21 1.85 17.94 -26.94
CA LEU A 21 0.58 17.37 -26.55
C LEU A 21 0.55 17.50 -25.03
N ASN A 22 -0.11 18.56 -24.56
CA ASN A 22 -0.33 18.84 -23.16
C ASN A 22 -1.38 17.83 -22.64
N ILE A 23 -1.04 16.55 -22.67
CA ILE A 23 -1.86 15.46 -22.16
C ILE A 23 -1.79 15.56 -20.65
N LYS A 24 -2.69 16.37 -20.10
CA LYS A 24 -2.97 16.40 -18.68
C LYS A 24 -3.58 15.05 -18.33
N LEU A 25 -2.92 14.29 -17.45
CA LEU A 25 -3.50 13.07 -16.92
C LEU A 25 -4.86 13.41 -16.26
N PRO A 26 -5.94 12.65 -16.52
CA PRO A 26 -7.21 12.91 -15.86
C PRO A 26 -7.09 12.81 -14.34
N ASP A 27 -7.89 13.60 -13.63
CA ASP A 27 -7.94 13.52 -12.17
C ASP A 27 -8.58 12.18 -11.75
N GLY A 28 -8.13 11.63 -10.62
CA GLY A 28 -8.65 10.37 -10.08
C GLY A 28 -7.64 9.60 -9.23
N VAL A 29 -7.99 8.36 -8.91
CA VAL A 29 -7.18 7.44 -8.12
C VAL A 29 -6.67 6.33 -9.03
N TYR A 30 -5.38 6.01 -8.93
CA TYR A 30 -4.68 5.13 -9.84
C TYR A 30 -3.87 4.11 -9.05
N VAL A 31 -3.87 2.86 -9.51
CA VAL A 31 -2.89 1.86 -9.03
C VAL A 31 -1.67 1.93 -9.95
N ILE A 32 -0.48 1.95 -9.36
CA ILE A 32 0.79 1.89 -10.09
C ILE A 32 1.65 0.75 -9.56
N GLY A 33 2.57 0.29 -10.39
CA GLY A 33 3.57 -0.72 -10.08
C GLY A 33 4.46 -0.95 -11.31
N ASP A 34 5.18 -2.07 -11.34
CA ASP A 34 6.02 -2.44 -12.49
C ASP A 34 5.23 -2.48 -13.80
N PHE A 35 3.99 -2.99 -13.75
CA PHE A 35 3.08 -3.08 -14.90
C PHE A 35 2.75 -1.73 -15.54
N SER A 36 2.88 -0.63 -14.79
CA SER A 36 2.68 0.73 -15.29
C SER A 36 3.97 1.56 -15.34
N ASN A 37 5.13 0.92 -15.11
CA ASN A 37 6.44 1.57 -14.91
C ASN A 37 6.39 2.67 -13.83
N GLY A 38 5.58 2.49 -12.79
CA GLY A 38 5.40 3.48 -11.72
C GLY A 38 4.66 4.75 -12.14
N VAL A 39 4.05 4.79 -13.33
CA VAL A 39 3.35 5.97 -13.85
C VAL A 39 1.84 5.71 -13.87
N PRO A 40 1.00 6.63 -13.34
CA PRO A 40 -0.44 6.51 -13.46
C PRO A 40 -0.91 6.49 -14.92
N SER A 41 -1.76 5.52 -15.26
CA SER A 41 -2.32 5.37 -16.61
C SER A 41 -3.84 5.11 -16.55
N SER A 42 -4.57 5.43 -17.62
CA SER A 42 -6.02 5.20 -17.66
C SER A 42 -6.43 3.73 -17.53
N GLU A 43 -5.54 2.80 -17.86
CA GLU A 43 -5.75 1.36 -17.74
C GLU A 43 -5.91 0.92 -16.28
N TYR A 44 -5.19 1.58 -15.35
CA TYR A 44 -5.19 1.27 -13.92
C TYR A 44 -5.88 2.34 -13.08
N LYS A 45 -6.81 3.09 -13.70
CA LYS A 45 -7.65 4.05 -12.99
C LYS A 45 -8.73 3.31 -12.20
N MET A 46 -8.80 3.59 -10.90
CA MET A 46 -9.79 2.99 -10.00
C MET A 46 -11.17 3.64 -10.18
N ALA A 47 -12.23 2.88 -9.92
CA ALA A 47 -13.62 3.35 -9.95
C ALA A 47 -14.20 3.40 -8.54
N LEU A 48 -14.96 4.45 -8.22
CA LEU A 48 -15.67 4.54 -6.94
C LEU A 48 -16.82 3.53 -6.90
N GLN A 49 -16.82 2.62 -5.93
CA GLN A 49 -17.82 1.60 -5.67
C GLN A 49 -18.15 1.58 -4.17
N GLY A 50 -19.34 2.10 -3.81
CA GLY A 50 -19.67 2.33 -2.41
C GLY A 50 -18.72 3.37 -1.81
N ASP A 51 -18.07 3.02 -0.69
CA ASP A 51 -17.17 3.90 0.05
C ASP A 51 -15.71 3.84 -0.44
N PHE A 52 -15.38 2.94 -1.37
CA PHE A 52 -14.01 2.69 -1.83
C PHE A 52 -13.83 2.99 -3.31
N TYR A 53 -12.67 3.52 -3.69
CA TYR A 53 -12.16 3.34 -5.04
C TYR A 53 -11.65 1.91 -5.17
N THR A 54 -12.04 1.21 -6.23
CA THR A 54 -11.67 -0.18 -6.47
C THR A 54 -11.10 -0.41 -7.86
N LEU A 55 -10.19 -1.39 -7.95
CA LEU A 55 -9.68 -1.93 -9.21
C LEU A 55 -9.42 -3.42 -9.04
N GLU A 56 -9.93 -4.23 -9.98
CA GLU A 56 -9.51 -5.63 -10.10
C GLU A 56 -8.22 -5.69 -10.93
N LEU A 57 -7.13 -6.08 -10.30
CA LEU A 57 -5.82 -6.21 -10.93
C LEU A 57 -5.58 -7.69 -11.27
N PRO A 58 -5.42 -8.06 -12.56
CA PRO A 58 -5.14 -9.43 -12.93
C PRO A 58 -3.72 -9.84 -12.51
N SER A 59 -3.56 -11.03 -11.94
CA SER A 59 -2.23 -11.48 -11.49
C SER A 59 -1.21 -11.64 -12.63
N SER A 60 -1.68 -11.73 -13.88
CA SER A 60 -0.83 -11.79 -15.07
C SER A 60 -0.02 -10.52 -15.35
N VAL A 61 -0.38 -9.37 -14.74
CA VAL A 61 0.42 -8.14 -14.88
C VAL A 61 1.43 -7.97 -13.74
N LEU A 62 1.34 -8.78 -12.68
CA LEU A 62 2.22 -8.66 -11.52
C LEU A 62 3.60 -9.26 -11.83
N SER A 63 4.63 -8.54 -11.43
CA SER A 63 6.02 -9.01 -11.40
C SER A 63 6.36 -9.42 -9.97
N PHE A 64 6.70 -10.70 -9.77
CA PHE A 64 7.03 -11.23 -8.44
C PHE A 64 8.54 -11.45 -8.31
N GLU A 65 9.16 -10.76 -7.37
CA GLU A 65 10.55 -10.98 -6.94
C GLU A 65 10.53 -11.58 -5.54
N ASN A 66 11.22 -12.72 -5.34
CA ASN A 66 11.18 -13.49 -4.09
C ASN A 66 9.75 -13.77 -3.60
N ASP A 67 8.85 -14.08 -4.54
CA ASP A 67 7.43 -14.34 -4.31
C ASP A 67 6.62 -13.13 -3.78
N ILE A 68 7.14 -11.90 -3.92
CA ILE A 68 6.44 -10.65 -3.58
C ILE A 68 6.33 -9.76 -4.82
N ALA A 69 5.13 -9.25 -5.09
CA ALA A 69 4.90 -8.15 -6.02
C ALA A 69 4.54 -6.88 -5.23
N TRP A 70 4.77 -5.71 -5.81
CA TRP A 70 4.51 -4.44 -5.13
C TRP A 70 3.60 -3.55 -5.96
N TYR A 71 2.75 -2.80 -5.28
CA TYR A 71 1.96 -1.73 -5.88
C TYR A 71 1.93 -0.50 -4.97
N GLN A 72 1.56 0.63 -5.55
CA GLN A 72 1.20 1.85 -4.83
C GLN A 72 -0.11 2.38 -5.39
N VAL A 73 -0.77 3.26 -4.63
CA VAL A 73 -1.90 4.04 -5.11
C VAL A 73 -1.56 5.52 -5.11
N VAL A 74 -1.90 6.17 -6.22
CA VAL A 74 -1.65 7.59 -6.46
C VAL A 74 -2.96 8.32 -6.69
N VAL A 75 -3.16 9.43 -5.98
CA VAL A 75 -4.22 10.39 -6.24
C VAL A 75 -3.68 11.49 -7.14
N VAL A 76 -4.36 11.72 -8.26
CA VAL A 76 -4.02 12.74 -9.25
C VAL A 76 -5.07 13.84 -9.21
N GLU A 77 -4.61 15.07 -9.01
CA GLU A 77 -5.43 16.27 -9.11
C GLU A 77 -4.74 17.29 -10.00
N ASN A 78 -5.51 17.93 -10.85
CA ASN A 78 -4.98 18.81 -11.88
C ASN A 78 -3.82 18.19 -12.67
N GLY A 79 -3.93 16.90 -13.00
CA GLY A 79 -2.92 16.16 -13.77
C GLY A 79 -1.57 16.03 -13.08
N LYS A 80 -1.51 16.18 -11.76
CA LYS A 80 -0.32 15.97 -10.93
C LYS A 80 -0.64 15.00 -9.80
N PRO A 81 0.27 14.07 -9.47
CA PRO A 81 0.19 13.33 -8.21
C PRO A 81 0.15 14.30 -7.02
N VAL A 82 -0.84 14.15 -6.14
CA VAL A 82 -0.99 14.92 -4.90
C VAL A 82 -0.91 14.04 -3.66
N LYS A 83 -1.21 12.75 -3.79
CA LYS A 83 -0.96 11.75 -2.75
C LYS A 83 -0.41 10.45 -3.34
N THR A 84 0.50 9.81 -2.62
CA THR A 84 1.09 8.52 -3.00
C THR A 84 1.30 7.69 -1.74
N THR A 85 0.90 6.42 -1.76
CA THR A 85 1.18 5.48 -0.65
C THR A 85 2.64 5.04 -0.63
N SER A 86 3.06 4.40 0.46
CA SER A 86 4.22 3.49 0.39
C SER A 86 3.93 2.33 -0.57
N GLU A 87 4.97 1.56 -0.90
CA GLU A 87 4.79 0.27 -1.55
C GLU A 87 4.01 -0.68 -0.63
N ILE A 88 3.09 -1.44 -1.23
CA ILE A 88 2.24 -2.42 -0.56
C ILE A 88 2.51 -3.78 -1.22
N PRO A 89 2.95 -4.80 -0.45
CA PRO A 89 3.30 -6.09 -0.99
C PRO A 89 2.06 -6.90 -1.32
N LEU A 90 2.17 -7.78 -2.31
CA LEU A 90 1.25 -8.84 -2.63
C LEU A 90 2.03 -10.14 -2.60
N TRP A 91 1.70 -11.02 -1.66
CA TRP A 91 2.40 -12.30 -1.51
C TRP A 91 1.80 -13.33 -2.47
N LYS A 92 2.63 -13.85 -3.38
CA LYS A 92 2.22 -14.70 -4.50
C LYS A 92 1.37 -15.89 -4.10
N GLN A 93 1.65 -16.48 -2.94
CA GLN A 93 0.94 -17.66 -2.44
C GLN A 93 -0.53 -17.39 -2.06
N LEU A 94 -0.94 -16.12 -1.97
CA LEU A 94 -2.29 -15.70 -1.60
C LEU A 94 -3.01 -14.92 -2.71
N VAL A 95 -2.31 -14.59 -3.79
CA VAL A 95 -2.90 -13.94 -4.97
C VAL A 95 -3.56 -14.97 -5.86
N GLY A 96 -4.84 -14.76 -6.18
CA GLY A 96 -5.60 -15.59 -7.12
C GLY A 96 -5.39 -15.22 -8.58
N ALA A 97 -6.43 -15.41 -9.41
CA ALA A 97 -6.44 -14.92 -10.79
C ALA A 97 -6.46 -13.39 -10.87
N THR A 98 -7.11 -12.76 -9.88
CA THR A 98 -7.17 -11.32 -9.69
C THR A 98 -6.96 -10.99 -8.21
N VAL A 99 -6.56 -9.76 -7.94
CA VAL A 99 -6.61 -9.14 -6.61
C VAL A 99 -7.41 -7.85 -6.71
N THR A 100 -8.32 -7.61 -5.77
CA THR A 100 -9.05 -6.35 -5.70
C THR A 100 -8.28 -5.38 -4.83
N ILE A 101 -7.90 -4.24 -5.39
CA ILE A 101 -7.29 -3.13 -4.65
C ILE A 101 -8.39 -2.18 -4.20
N TYR A 102 -8.35 -1.76 -2.95
CA TYR A 102 -9.25 -0.77 -2.35
C TYR A 102 -8.47 0.48 -1.96
N ALA A 103 -9.06 1.66 -2.17
CA ALA A 103 -8.46 2.92 -1.75
C ALA A 103 -9.51 3.92 -1.26
N THR A 104 -9.16 4.64 -0.19
CA THR A 104 -9.95 5.72 0.40
C THR A 104 -9.07 6.97 0.53
N PRO A 105 -9.07 7.88 -0.46
CA PRO A 105 -8.22 9.08 -0.45
C PRO A 105 -8.34 9.97 0.80
N ASN A 106 -9.48 9.90 1.50
CA ASN A 106 -9.72 10.62 2.75
C ASN A 106 -8.88 10.08 3.92
N LEU A 107 -8.54 8.78 3.91
CA LEU A 107 -7.69 8.15 4.91
C LEU A 107 -6.22 8.08 4.48
N MET A 108 -5.93 8.28 3.19
CA MET A 108 -4.57 8.21 2.67
C MET A 108 -3.65 9.27 3.25
N GLU A 109 -2.50 8.79 3.74
CA GLU A 109 -1.35 9.57 4.21
C GLU A 109 -0.14 9.25 3.32
N ASN A 110 0.61 10.29 2.92
CA ASN A 110 1.75 10.12 2.01
C ASN A 110 2.82 9.21 2.61
N ASP A 111 3.39 8.36 1.75
CA ASP A 111 4.48 7.45 2.10
C ASP A 111 4.10 6.42 3.19
N THR A 112 2.80 6.16 3.35
CA THR A 112 2.26 5.10 4.22
C THR A 112 1.33 4.18 3.41
N ALA A 113 1.04 2.99 3.91
CA ALA A 113 0.02 2.10 3.33
C ALA A 113 -1.41 2.50 3.74
N LYS A 114 -1.57 3.42 4.68
CA LYS A 114 -2.87 3.76 5.27
C LYS A 114 -3.83 4.30 4.21
N GLY A 115 -5.10 3.90 4.33
CA GLY A 115 -6.17 4.23 3.40
C GLY A 115 -6.20 3.36 2.14
N VAL A 116 -5.32 2.37 2.01
CA VAL A 116 -5.24 1.47 0.84
C VAL A 116 -5.04 0.05 1.32
N GLY A 117 -5.71 -0.91 0.70
CA GLY A 117 -5.56 -2.31 1.04
C GLY A 117 -6.04 -3.18 -0.11
N ASP A 118 -6.10 -4.49 0.10
CA ASP A 118 -6.46 -5.42 -0.96
C ASP A 118 -7.09 -6.71 -0.44
N SER A 119 -7.75 -7.42 -1.36
CA SER A 119 -8.45 -8.66 -1.07
C SER A 119 -7.53 -9.80 -0.64
N GLU A 120 -6.22 -9.70 -0.92
CA GLU A 120 -5.25 -10.69 -0.45
C GLU A 120 -5.11 -10.59 1.08
N LYS A 121 -4.97 -9.37 1.63
CA LYS A 121 -4.87 -9.13 3.09
C LYS A 121 -6.13 -9.46 3.87
N GLU A 122 -7.27 -9.59 3.21
CA GLU A 122 -8.51 -10.12 3.81
C GLU A 122 -8.41 -11.61 4.17
N THR A 123 -7.37 -12.31 3.70
CA THR A 123 -7.20 -13.75 3.91
C THR A 123 -6.56 -14.05 5.28
N PRO A 124 -7.22 -14.80 6.19
CA PRO A 124 -6.61 -15.23 7.45
C PRO A 124 -5.45 -16.22 7.21
N PRO A 125 -4.54 -16.40 8.18
CA PRO A 125 -4.49 -15.74 9.49
C PRO A 125 -3.74 -14.40 9.49
N TRP A 126 -3.99 -13.58 10.51
CA TRP A 126 -3.12 -12.49 10.94
C TRP A 126 -2.78 -12.68 12.41
N TYR A 127 -1.57 -12.33 12.79
CA TYR A 127 -1.09 -12.40 14.16
C TYR A 127 -0.71 -11.02 14.67
N CYS A 128 -0.88 -10.77 15.96
CA CYS A 128 -0.49 -9.52 16.60
C CYS A 128 0.34 -9.80 17.85
N ALA A 129 1.29 -8.91 18.14
CA ALA A 129 2.00 -8.91 19.40
C ALA A 129 2.43 -7.49 19.78
N GLY A 130 2.85 -7.33 21.03
CA GLY A 130 3.39 -6.08 21.52
C GLY A 130 3.85 -6.17 22.97
N ASP A 131 3.98 -5.02 23.61
CA ASP A 131 4.39 -4.94 25.03
C ASP A 131 3.42 -5.68 25.96
N PHE A 132 2.17 -5.83 25.54
CA PHE A 132 1.12 -6.50 26.31
C PHE A 132 1.32 -8.01 26.48
N ASN A 133 2.10 -8.66 25.61
CA ASN A 133 2.31 -10.11 25.61
C ASN A 133 3.77 -10.52 25.36
N ASN A 134 4.72 -9.64 25.72
CA ASN A 134 6.16 -9.86 25.55
C ASN A 134 6.53 -10.24 24.10
N TRP A 135 5.89 -9.64 23.10
CA TRP A 135 6.15 -9.88 21.68
C TRP A 135 5.90 -11.33 21.22
N THR A 136 5.01 -12.05 21.92
CA THR A 136 4.54 -13.38 21.49
C THR A 136 3.39 -13.22 20.49
N LEU A 137 3.52 -13.79 19.29
CA LEU A 137 2.50 -13.65 18.25
C LEU A 137 1.22 -14.42 18.61
N GLU A 138 0.10 -13.69 18.70
CA GLU A 138 -1.24 -14.23 18.97
C GLU A 138 -2.14 -14.05 17.75
N GLU A 139 -2.90 -15.08 17.39
CA GLU A 139 -3.79 -15.05 16.23
C GLU A 139 -4.96 -14.09 16.47
N MET A 140 -5.23 -13.24 15.49
CA MET A 140 -6.36 -12.33 15.48
C MET A 140 -7.61 -13.03 14.93
N THR A 141 -8.77 -12.72 15.51
CA THR A 141 -10.05 -13.26 15.04
C THR A 141 -10.60 -12.42 13.89
N TYR A 142 -10.93 -13.05 12.76
CA TYR A 142 -11.61 -12.37 11.66
C TYR A 142 -13.11 -12.25 11.93
N GLN A 143 -13.60 -11.02 12.05
CA GLN A 143 -15.01 -10.70 12.31
C GLN A 143 -15.39 -9.37 11.65
N ASP A 144 -16.57 -9.31 11.05
CA ASP A 144 -17.14 -8.11 10.41
C ASP A 144 -16.18 -7.40 9.43
N GLY A 145 -15.38 -8.17 8.68
CA GLY A 145 -14.45 -7.65 7.69
C GLY A 145 -13.10 -7.18 8.24
N LYS A 146 -12.84 -7.41 9.53
CA LYS A 146 -11.62 -6.96 10.21
C LYS A 146 -11.00 -8.08 11.05
N PHE A 147 -9.72 -7.92 11.38
CA PHE A 147 -9.00 -8.79 12.30
C PHE A 147 -8.95 -8.12 13.67
N VAL A 148 -9.41 -8.80 14.72
CA VAL A 148 -9.51 -8.25 16.07
C VAL A 148 -8.76 -9.14 17.06
N LEU A 149 -7.94 -8.52 17.93
CA LEU A 149 -7.32 -9.16 19.08
C LEU A 149 -7.82 -8.52 20.37
N ASN A 150 -8.61 -9.28 21.12
CA ASN A 150 -8.95 -8.96 22.50
C ASN A 150 -7.81 -9.43 23.39
N THR A 151 -6.95 -8.50 23.84
CA THR A 151 -5.72 -8.86 24.55
C THR A 151 -5.95 -9.40 25.96
N GLY A 152 -7.15 -9.18 26.53
CA GLY A 152 -7.46 -9.47 27.92
C GLY A 152 -6.68 -8.64 28.95
N ARG A 153 -5.84 -7.70 28.49
CA ARG A 153 -5.00 -6.84 29.33
C ARG A 153 -5.74 -5.55 29.66
N THR A 154 -5.72 -5.17 30.92
CA THR A 154 -6.18 -3.85 31.36
C THR A 154 -5.04 -2.83 31.28
N VAL A 155 -5.34 -1.62 30.83
CA VAL A 155 -4.43 -0.47 30.76
C VAL A 155 -4.90 0.64 31.68
N SER A 156 -3.96 1.49 32.11
CA SER A 156 -4.27 2.75 32.79
C SER A 156 -4.19 3.93 31.83
N SER A 157 -4.96 4.99 32.05
CA SER A 157 -4.87 6.25 31.31
C SER A 157 -3.43 6.79 31.32
N GLY A 158 -2.94 7.18 30.13
CA GLY A 158 -1.57 7.64 29.89
C GLY A 158 -0.54 6.53 29.67
N GLU A 159 -0.91 5.26 29.88
CA GLU A 159 -0.04 4.13 29.57
C GLU A 159 0.20 4.02 28.07
N THR A 160 1.44 3.71 27.67
CA THR A 160 1.83 3.57 26.27
C THR A 160 2.20 2.13 25.95
N ILE A 161 1.73 1.63 24.81
CA ILE A 161 1.94 0.26 24.33
C ILE A 161 2.45 0.31 22.90
N GLN A 162 3.52 -0.42 22.64
CA GLN A 162 3.97 -0.73 21.28
C GLN A 162 3.42 -2.06 20.80
N TYR A 163 3.05 -2.14 19.53
CA TYR A 163 2.48 -3.33 18.90
C TYR A 163 2.66 -3.32 17.39
N LYS A 164 2.54 -4.49 16.76
CA LYS A 164 2.44 -4.64 15.29
C LYS A 164 1.80 -5.97 14.93
N ILE A 165 1.52 -6.19 13.65
CA ILE A 165 0.95 -7.43 13.14
C ILE A 165 1.89 -8.15 12.17
N ALA A 166 1.71 -9.45 12.01
CA ALA A 166 2.47 -10.30 11.09
C ALA A 166 1.54 -11.32 10.38
N ARG A 167 1.93 -11.76 9.18
CA ARG A 167 1.21 -12.81 8.43
C ARG A 167 1.41 -14.21 9.00
N ASN A 168 2.50 -14.42 9.74
CA ASN A 168 2.90 -15.73 10.22
C ASN A 168 3.29 -15.65 11.71
N THR A 169 3.67 -16.77 12.31
CA THR A 169 4.09 -16.86 13.72
C THR A 169 5.59 -16.57 13.91
N ASP A 170 6.21 -15.86 12.97
CA ASP A 170 7.60 -15.41 12.99
C ASP A 170 7.66 -13.90 12.72
N TRP A 171 8.77 -13.27 13.10
CA TRP A 171 9.08 -11.90 12.71
C TRP A 171 9.96 -11.86 11.47
N THR A 172 9.90 -12.88 10.62
CA THR A 172 10.52 -12.89 9.30
C THR A 172 9.63 -13.62 8.29
N PRO A 173 9.61 -13.19 7.02
CA PRO A 173 10.28 -12.00 6.47
C PRO A 173 9.68 -10.67 6.98
N TYR A 174 10.40 -9.55 6.83
CA TYR A 174 9.97 -8.24 7.36
C TYR A 174 8.83 -7.62 6.55
N GLU A 175 8.79 -7.98 5.27
CA GLU A 175 7.77 -7.64 4.28
C GLU A 175 6.41 -8.25 4.60
N GLU A 176 6.35 -9.16 5.58
CA GLU A 176 5.13 -9.78 6.11
C GLU A 176 4.66 -9.16 7.43
N GLN A 177 5.29 -8.06 7.87
CA GLN A 177 4.94 -7.34 9.09
C GLN A 177 4.42 -5.94 8.80
N PHE A 178 3.44 -5.51 9.60
CA PHE A 178 2.80 -4.20 9.47
C PHE A 178 2.70 -3.48 10.81
N ASP A 179 3.24 -2.26 10.87
CA ASP A 179 3.26 -1.39 12.07
C ASP A 179 2.17 -0.30 12.06
N GLY A 180 1.17 -0.44 11.19
CA GLY A 180 0.15 0.60 10.97
C GLY A 180 0.54 1.67 9.96
N THR A 181 1.79 1.66 9.49
CA THR A 181 2.30 2.61 8.50
C THR A 181 2.86 1.90 7.27
N SER A 182 3.66 0.84 7.43
CA SER A 182 4.38 0.19 6.33
C SER A 182 4.39 -1.33 6.48
N TYR A 183 4.25 -2.03 5.35
CA TYR A 183 4.39 -3.49 5.23
C TYR A 183 5.86 -3.92 5.05
N GLU A 184 6.73 -3.36 5.88
CA GLU A 184 8.14 -3.72 5.98
C GLU A 184 8.61 -3.41 7.41
N ALA A 185 7.75 -3.78 8.38
CA ALA A 185 7.90 -3.43 9.77
C ALA A 185 8.90 -4.36 10.47
N GLY A 186 10.18 -4.20 10.14
CA GLY A 186 11.30 -4.93 10.76
C GLY A 186 11.57 -4.55 12.22
N TYR A 187 12.81 -4.78 12.67
CA TYR A 187 13.19 -4.56 14.06
C TYR A 187 13.01 -3.09 14.49
N GLY A 188 12.29 -2.86 15.59
CA GLY A 188 12.05 -1.53 16.16
C GLY A 188 11.02 -0.66 15.43
N LYS A 189 10.39 -1.16 14.36
CA LYS A 189 9.28 -0.49 13.67
C LYS A 189 7.95 -1.00 14.24
N ASN A 190 7.31 -0.18 15.07
CA ASN A 190 6.12 -0.56 15.84
C ASN A 190 5.08 0.58 15.82
N ALA A 191 3.80 0.22 15.80
CA ALA A 191 2.73 1.14 16.18
C ALA A 191 2.89 1.51 17.66
N THR A 192 2.47 2.72 18.03
CA THR A 192 2.42 3.17 19.42
C THR A 192 1.03 3.66 19.76
N PHE A 193 0.45 3.12 20.82
CA PHE A 193 -0.83 3.53 21.37
C PHE A 193 -0.63 4.15 22.76
N THR A 194 -1.35 5.23 23.07
CA THR A 194 -1.43 5.78 24.43
C THR A 194 -2.88 5.75 24.89
N ALA A 195 -3.14 5.10 26.02
CA ALA A 195 -4.48 4.94 26.57
C ALA A 195 -5.06 6.29 27.01
N ASP A 196 -6.27 6.60 26.57
CA ASP A 196 -7.01 7.79 26.96
C ASP A 196 -7.79 7.59 28.28
N LYS A 197 -8.17 6.34 28.58
CA LYS A 197 -8.88 5.92 29.79
C LYS A 197 -8.36 4.57 30.30
N ASP A 198 -8.78 4.22 31.51
CA ASP A 198 -8.58 2.87 32.05
C ASP A 198 -9.56 1.90 31.39
N GLY A 199 -9.15 0.65 31.17
CA GLY A 199 -10.03 -0.39 30.63
C GLY A 199 -9.30 -1.48 29.86
N THR A 200 -10.03 -2.27 29.07
CA THR A 200 -9.47 -3.42 28.34
C THR A 200 -8.87 -2.97 27.02
N PHE A 201 -7.62 -3.36 26.75
CA PHE A 201 -6.91 -3.03 25.53
C PHE A 201 -7.28 -3.98 24.38
N VAL A 202 -7.71 -3.39 23.25
CA VAL A 202 -8.13 -4.13 22.05
C VAL A 202 -7.37 -3.58 20.84
N ILE A 203 -6.99 -4.48 19.93
CA ILE A 203 -6.32 -4.14 18.67
C ILE A 203 -7.20 -4.61 17.50
N GLU A 204 -7.32 -3.78 16.48
CA GLU A 204 -8.09 -4.04 15.27
C GLU A 204 -7.28 -3.68 14.02
N PHE A 205 -7.33 -4.56 13.01
CA PHE A 205 -6.76 -4.35 11.69
C PHE A 205 -7.83 -4.47 10.62
N ASP A 206 -8.02 -3.39 9.84
CA ASP A 206 -8.87 -3.36 8.65
C ASP A 206 -8.02 -3.58 7.39
N PRO A 207 -8.15 -4.74 6.72
CA PRO A 207 -7.34 -5.09 5.55
C PRO A 207 -7.67 -4.29 4.29
N LYS A 208 -8.84 -3.66 4.19
CA LYS A 208 -9.24 -2.87 3.00
C LYS A 208 -8.67 -1.46 3.01
N THR A 209 -8.25 -0.99 4.18
CA THR A 209 -7.69 0.36 4.36
C THR A 209 -6.29 0.34 4.95
N SER A 210 -5.74 -0.83 5.23
CA SER A 210 -4.52 -0.99 6.03
C SER A 210 -4.53 -0.11 7.28
N THR A 211 -5.66 -0.11 7.99
CA THR A 211 -5.79 0.62 9.25
C THR A 211 -5.54 -0.33 10.40
N LEU A 212 -4.40 -0.16 11.08
CA LEU A 212 -4.11 -0.83 12.34
C LEU A 212 -4.35 0.15 13.49
N GLN A 213 -5.31 -0.14 14.34
CA GLN A 213 -5.69 0.72 15.46
C GLN A 213 -5.79 -0.06 16.75
N ALA A 214 -5.62 0.64 17.87
CA ALA A 214 -5.86 0.08 19.17
C ALA A 214 -6.68 1.07 20.01
N TYR A 215 -7.47 0.55 20.94
CA TYR A 215 -8.37 1.34 21.77
C TYR A 215 -8.62 0.65 23.11
N VAL A 216 -9.25 1.40 24.02
CA VAL A 216 -9.71 0.90 25.31
C VAL A 216 -11.22 0.73 25.29
N GLU A 217 -11.70 -0.46 25.64
CA GLU A 217 -13.13 -0.71 25.91
C GLU A 217 -13.54 -0.16 27.29
#